data_AF-A0A4S2H1Q9-F1
#
_entry.id   AF-A0A4S2H1Q9-F1
#
_cell.length_a   1.000
_cell.length_b   1.000
_cell.length_c   1.000
_cell.angle_alpha   90.00
_cell.angle_beta   90.00
_cell.angle_gamma   90.00
#
_symmetry.space_group_name_H-M   'P 1'
#
loop_
_entity.id
_entity.type
_entity.pdbx_description
1 polymer ?
#
loop_
_entity_poly.entity_id
_entity_poly.type
_entity_poly.pdbx_seq_one_letter_code
_entity_poly.pdbx_strand_id
1 'polypeptide(L)'
;MHIPGKVTEAVRAIEMHMALSCIAMGTVQALAIRSEGKIRSEQIRYQRTPSKERVSEGAMMCYLRKYIFHFMGQSPELRITQLIQEMQDTSVIDKDLLAS
;
A
#
# COMPACT_ATOMS: atom_id res chain seq x y z
N MET A 1 16.31 -4.85 -25.61
CA MET A 1 17.22 -4.59 -24.46
C MET A 1 16.88 -5.58 -23.34
N HIS A 2 17.78 -6.47 -22.91
CA HIS A 2 17.45 -7.51 -21.91
C HIS A 2 17.62 -6.93 -20.50
N ILE A 3 16.51 -6.56 -19.84
CA ILE A 3 16.53 -6.08 -18.46
C ILE A 3 16.78 -7.30 -17.55
N PRO A 4 17.78 -7.25 -16.63
CA PRO A 4 18.06 -8.38 -15.76
C PRO A 4 16.84 -8.73 -14.91
N GLY A 5 16.46 -10.01 -14.83
CA GLY A 5 15.23 -10.45 -14.14
C GLY A 5 15.09 -9.92 -12.70
N LYS A 6 16.21 -9.71 -12.00
CA LYS A 6 16.24 -9.12 -10.64
C LYS A 6 15.76 -7.67 -10.59
N VAL A 7 16.01 -6.88 -11.64
CA VAL A 7 15.56 -5.48 -11.72
C VAL A 7 14.05 -5.44 -11.92
N THR A 8 13.52 -6.29 -12.79
CA THR A 8 12.06 -6.39 -13.03
C THR A 8 11.33 -6.85 -11.76
N GLU A 9 11.87 -7.82 -11.04
CA GLU A 9 11.31 -8.29 -9.77
C GLU A 9 11.31 -7.19 -8.70
N ALA A 10 12.42 -6.44 -8.58
CA ALA A 10 12.50 -5.31 -7.66
C ALA A 10 11.49 -4.20 -7.99
N VAL A 11 11.32 -3.88 -9.28
CA VAL A 11 10.32 -2.89 -9.73
C VAL A 11 8.91 -3.35 -9.38
N ARG A 12 8.56 -4.62 -9.66
CA ARG A 12 7.24 -5.19 -9.30
C ARG A 12 6.99 -5.15 -7.80
N ALA A 13 8.00 -5.44 -6.99
CA ALA A 13 7.90 -5.35 -5.53
C ALA A 13 7.66 -3.90 -5.05
N ILE A 14 8.33 -2.92 -5.68
CA ILE A 14 8.14 -1.49 -5.38
C ILE A 14 6.73 -1.03 -5.78
N GLU A 15 6.26 -1.38 -6.97
CA GLU A 15 4.92 -1.04 -7.46
C GLU A 15 3.83 -1.60 -6.54
N MET A 16 3.98 -2.87 -6.12
CA MET A 16 3.06 -3.48 -5.16
C MET A 16 3.12 -2.77 -3.79
N HIS A 17 4.32 -2.46 -3.30
CA HIS A 17 4.49 -1.74 -2.04
C HIS A 17 3.83 -0.36 -2.07
N MET A 18 3.94 0.36 -3.19
CA MET A 18 3.30 1.66 -3.41
C MET A 18 1.78 1.54 -3.39
N ALA A 19 1.20 0.60 -4.15
CA ALA A 19 -0.24 0.36 -4.20
C ALA A 19 -0.81 0.07 -2.80
N LEU A 20 -0.15 -0.80 -2.05
CA LEU A 20 -0.53 -1.14 -0.67
C LEU A 20 -0.41 0.05 0.28
N SER A 21 0.61 0.88 0.10
CA SER A 21 0.78 2.10 0.89
C SER A 21 -0.35 3.10 0.63
N CYS A 22 -0.76 3.28 -0.62
CA CYS A 22 -1.90 4.12 -1.00
C CYS A 22 -3.21 3.59 -0.40
N ILE A 23 -3.47 2.28 -0.48
CA ILE A 23 -4.67 1.67 0.11
C ILE A 23 -4.68 1.85 1.63
N ALA A 24 -3.55 1.59 2.30
CA ALA A 24 -3.43 1.77 3.74
C ALA A 24 -3.66 3.23 4.16
N MET A 25 -3.05 4.19 3.45
CA MET A 25 -3.24 5.61 3.71
C MET A 25 -4.70 6.03 3.50
N GLY A 26 -5.30 5.68 2.36
CA GLY A 26 -6.69 6.00 2.05
C GLY A 26 -7.66 5.41 3.07
N THR A 27 -7.36 4.21 3.59
CA THR A 27 -8.14 3.60 4.67
C THR A 27 -8.03 4.39 5.97
N VAL A 28 -6.81 4.80 6.36
CA VAL A 28 -6.58 5.63 7.56
C VAL A 28 -7.29 6.98 7.43
N GLN A 29 -7.22 7.63 6.26
CA GLN A 29 -7.91 8.89 6.00
C GLN A 29 -9.43 8.74 6.03
N ALA A 30 -9.98 7.68 5.42
CA ALA A 30 -11.41 7.40 5.47
C ALA A 30 -11.88 7.17 6.91
N LEU A 31 -11.09 6.46 7.73
CA LEU A 31 -11.37 6.30 9.16
C LEU A 31 -11.32 7.63 9.90
N ALA A 32 -10.33 8.49 9.61
CA ALA A 32 -10.22 9.82 10.21
C ALA A 32 -11.48 10.66 9.91
N ILE A 33 -11.94 10.70 8.67
CA ILE A 33 -13.16 11.41 8.26
C ILE A 33 -14.40 10.83 8.97
N ARG A 34 -14.56 9.50 9.01
CA ARG A 34 -15.70 8.87 9.71
C ARG A 34 -15.68 9.08 11.21
N SER A 35 -14.52 9.41 11.76
CA SER A 35 -14.30 9.71 13.17
C SER A 35 -14.39 11.21 13.50
N GLU A 36 -14.64 12.06 12.50
CA GLU A 36 -14.83 13.49 12.66
C GLU A 36 -15.94 13.77 13.69
N GLY A 37 -15.63 14.62 14.68
CA GLY A 37 -16.52 14.92 15.82
C GLY A 37 -16.58 13.84 16.92
N LYS A 38 -16.09 12.61 16.70
CA LYS A 38 -16.02 11.53 17.71
C LYS A 38 -14.64 11.39 18.33
N ILE A 39 -13.61 11.76 17.59
CA ILE A 39 -12.22 11.70 18.01
C ILE A 39 -11.68 13.14 18.05
N ARG A 40 -11.30 13.61 19.23
CA ARG A 40 -10.63 14.91 19.41
C ARG A 40 -9.29 14.86 18.68
N SER A 41 -8.86 15.93 18.03
CA SER A 41 -7.55 16.02 17.36
C SER A 41 -6.39 15.58 18.28
N GLU A 42 -6.50 15.85 19.58
CA GLU A 42 -5.56 15.37 20.60
C GLU A 42 -5.40 13.85 20.61
N GLN A 43 -6.45 13.09 20.29
CA GLN A 43 -6.49 11.62 20.18
C GLN A 43 -5.84 11.08 18.91
N ILE A 44 -5.60 11.91 17.90
CA ILE A 44 -4.94 11.53 16.64
C ILE A 44 -3.54 12.13 16.60
N ARG A 45 -2.52 11.29 16.74
CA ARG A 45 -1.12 11.74 16.77
C ARG A 45 -0.49 11.64 15.38
N TYR A 46 -0.22 12.81 14.79
CA TYR A 46 0.47 12.96 13.51
C TYR A 46 2.00 12.70 13.57
N GLN A 47 2.62 12.66 14.76
CA GLN A 47 4.09 12.59 14.93
C GLN A 47 4.66 11.23 15.38
N ARG A 48 5.91 10.95 14.96
CA ARG A 48 6.66 9.68 14.99
C ARG A 48 7.20 9.22 16.37
N THR A 49 6.82 9.84 17.49
CA THR A 49 7.36 9.47 18.82
C THR A 49 6.36 8.63 19.64
N PRO A 50 6.75 7.44 20.14
CA PRO A 50 5.87 6.61 20.95
C PRO A 50 5.65 7.26 22.31
N SER A 51 4.40 7.54 22.67
CA SER A 51 3.99 7.50 24.07
C SER A 51 3.22 6.21 24.27
N LYS A 52 3.42 5.54 25.40
CA LYS A 52 2.89 4.20 25.74
C LYS A 52 1.37 3.99 25.58
N GLU A 53 0.60 5.02 25.24
CA GLU A 53 -0.87 5.02 25.25
C GLU A 53 -1.53 5.34 23.89
N ARG A 54 -0.78 5.84 22.89
CA ARG A 54 -1.33 6.29 21.60
C ARG A 54 -0.52 5.82 20.40
N VAL A 55 -1.20 5.17 19.46
CA VAL A 55 -0.62 4.74 18.18
C VAL A 55 -0.59 5.92 17.22
N SER A 56 0.56 6.18 16.58
CA SER A 56 0.67 7.23 15.56
C SER A 56 0.03 6.81 14.24
N GLU A 57 -0.34 7.80 13.41
CA GLU A 57 -0.85 7.55 12.06
C GLU A 57 0.11 6.67 11.24
N GLY A 58 1.42 6.97 11.31
CA GLY A 58 2.45 6.18 10.64
C GLY A 58 2.55 4.74 11.14
N ALA A 59 2.32 4.50 12.43
CA ALA A 59 2.27 3.14 12.97
C ALA A 59 1.02 2.40 12.47
N MET A 60 -0.15 3.04 12.47
CA MET A 60 -1.37 2.46 11.91
C MET A 60 -1.20 2.09 10.43
N MET A 61 -0.63 3.00 9.63
CA MET A 61 -0.31 2.73 8.23
C MET A 61 0.62 1.53 8.06
N CYS A 62 1.67 1.43 8.87
CA CYS A 62 2.61 0.31 8.82
C CYS A 62 1.91 -1.04 9.10
N TYR A 63 1.06 -1.06 10.13
CA TYR A 63 0.28 -2.25 10.49
C TYR A 63 -0.74 -2.62 9.42
N LEU A 64 -1.53 -1.66 8.95
CA LEU A 64 -2.54 -1.88 7.91
C LEU A 64 -1.92 -2.39 6.62
N ARG A 65 -0.84 -1.76 6.15
CA ARG A 65 -0.11 -2.20 4.96
C ARG A 65 0.40 -3.63 5.09
N LYS A 66 0.98 -4.00 6.24
CA LYS A 66 1.46 -5.37 6.49
C LYS A 66 0.29 -6.38 6.47
N TYR A 67 -0.84 -6.01 7.05
CA TYR A 67 -2.01 -6.88 7.10
C TYR A 67 -2.64 -7.06 5.72
N ILE A 68 -2.82 -5.98 4.95
CA ILE A 68 -3.34 -6.02 3.58
C ILE A 68 -2.41 -6.86 2.69
N PHE A 69 -1.09 -6.67 2.80
CA PHE A 69 -0.12 -7.51 2.07
C PHE A 69 -0.31 -9.00 2.38
N HIS A 70 -0.38 -9.34 3.67
CA HIS A 70 -0.57 -10.73 4.09
C HIS A 70 -1.91 -11.29 3.58
N PHE A 71 -2.99 -10.53 3.73
CA PHE A 71 -4.33 -10.91 3.29
C PHE A 71 -4.40 -11.14 1.77
N MET A 72 -3.81 -10.26 0.97
CA MET A 72 -3.74 -10.42 -0.48
C MET A 72 -2.91 -11.63 -0.90
N GLY A 73 -1.85 -11.96 -0.15
CA GLY A 73 -1.05 -13.17 -0.38
C GLY A 73 -1.79 -14.47 -0.05
N GLN A 74 -2.77 -14.44 0.85
CA GLN A 74 -3.62 -15.60 1.19
C GLN A 74 -4.85 -15.72 0.28
N SER A 75 -5.30 -14.61 -0.30
CA SER A 75 -6.51 -14.52 -1.11
C SER A 75 -6.25 -13.84 -2.46
N PRO A 76 -5.58 -14.53 -3.41
CA PRO A 76 -5.30 -13.99 -4.74
C PRO A 76 -6.56 -13.75 -5.59
N GLU A 77 -7.68 -14.37 -5.23
CA GLU A 77 -8.99 -14.24 -5.90
C GLU A 77 -9.66 -12.88 -5.67
N LEU A 78 -9.17 -12.08 -4.70
CA LEU A 78 -9.71 -10.76 -4.45
C LEU A 78 -9.51 -9.87 -5.68
N ARG A 79 -10.59 -9.21 -6.11
CA ARG A 79 -10.57 -8.36 -7.31
C ARG A 79 -9.50 -7.27 -7.24
N ILE A 80 -9.22 -6.73 -6.05
CA ILE A 80 -8.16 -5.71 -5.88
C ILE A 80 -6.76 -6.29 -6.10
N THR A 81 -6.53 -7.54 -5.69
CA THR A 81 -5.26 -8.24 -5.92
C THR A 81 -5.05 -8.49 -7.41
N GLN A 82 -6.08 -8.99 -8.09
CA GLN A 82 -6.04 -9.21 -9.54
C GLN A 82 -5.83 -7.90 -10.30
N LEU A 83 -6.53 -6.83 -9.91
CA LEU A 83 -6.39 -5.53 -10.56
C LEU A 83 -4.99 -4.95 -10.42
N ILE A 84 -4.37 -5.05 -9.24
CA ILE A 84 -2.98 -4.61 -9.04
C ILE A 84 -2.04 -5.44 -9.93
N GLN A 85 -2.25 -6.76 -10.02
CA GLN A 85 -1.45 -7.63 -10.87
C GLN A 85 -1.62 -7.30 -12.36
N GLU A 86 -2.86 -7.11 -12.83
CA GLU A 86 -3.20 -6.68 -14.20
C GLU A 86 -2.51 -5.35 -14.55
N MET A 87 -2.49 -4.39 -13.63
CA MET A 87 -1.79 -3.10 -13.80
C MET A 87 -0.26 -3.29 -13.93
N GLN A 88 0.33 -4.20 -13.15
CA GLN A 88 1.75 -4.50 -13.23
C GLN A 88 2.12 -5.19 -14.54
N ASP A 89 1.29 -6.12 -15.03
CA ASP A 89 1.56 -6.82 -16.27
C ASP A 89 1.37 -5.91 -17.50
N THR A 90 0.38 -5.00 -17.45
CA THR A 90 0.20 -3.96 -18.49
C THR A 90 1.41 -3.02 -18.57
N SER A 91 1.98 -2.63 -17.42
CA SER A 91 3.17 -1.76 -17.38
C SER A 91 4.42 -2.40 -17.99
N VAL A 92 4.51 -3.74 -17.94
CA VAL A 92 5.60 -4.51 -18.54
C VAL A 92 5.45 -4.56 -20.06
N ILE A 93 4.24 -4.82 -20.55
CA ILE A 93 3.94 -4.87 -22.00
C ILE A 93 4.24 -3.53 -22.67
N ASP A 94 3.85 -2.42 -22.05
CA ASP A 94 4.12 -1.07 -22.58
C ASP A 94 5.63 -0.78 -22.67
N LYS A 95 6.40 -1.18 -21.65
CA LYS A 95 7.87 -1.05 -21.64
C LYS A 95 8.54 -1.89 -22.75
N ASP A 96 8.04 -3.09 -23.03
CA ASP A 96 8.57 -3.96 -24.08
C ASP A 96 8.23 -3.42 -25.49
N LEU A 97 7.04 -2.82 -25.66
CA LEU A 97 6.64 -2.15 -26.89
C LEU A 97 7.47 -0.89 -27.17
N LEU A 98 7.80 -0.11 -26.13
CA LEU A 98 8.65 1.09 -26.26
C LEU A 98 10.14 0.77 -26.47
N ALA A 99 10.54 -0.49 -26.24
CA ALA A 99 11.92 -0.96 -26.39
C ALA A 99 12.18 -1.72 -27.71
N SER A 100 11.15 -1.84 -28.58
CA SER A 100 11.20 -2.45 -29.92
C SER A 100 11.24 -1.39 -31.01
#